data_AF-A0A124FZ09-F1
#
_entry.id   AF-A0A124FZ09-F1
#
_cell.length_a   1.000
_cell.length_b   1.000
_cell.length_c   1.000
_cell.angle_alpha   90.00
_cell.angle_beta   90.00
_cell.angle_gamma   90.00
#
_symmetry.space_group_name_H-M   'P 1'
#
loop_
_entity.id
_entity.type
_entity.pdbx_description
1 polymer ?
#
loop_
_entity_poly.entity_id
_entity_poly.type
_entity_poly.pdbx_seq_one_letter_code
_entity_poly.pdbx_strand_id
1 'polypeptide(L)'
;DIRVISGKSLFDAVEVYNRSDDQEVEIDEVEIDGDTLVITLEDPLEDGDTFEVTIKADYFEEEDTGDNFEGIEGNDWRFTTR
;
A
#
# COMPACT_ATOMS: atom_id res chain seq x y z
N ASP A 1 -12.99 -10.12 -6.63
CA ASP A 1 -12.68 -8.71 -6.33
C ASP A 1 -12.20 -8.58 -4.90
N ILE A 2 -11.45 -7.53 -4.57
CA ILE A 2 -11.05 -7.25 -3.19
C ILE A 2 -11.92 -6.12 -2.62
N ARG A 3 -12.15 -6.12 -1.31
CA ARG A 3 -12.81 -5.00 -0.64
C ARG A 3 -12.15 -4.67 0.68
N VAL A 4 -12.32 -3.43 1.12
CA VAL A 4 -11.91 -3.01 2.47
C VAL A 4 -12.85 -3.64 3.51
N ILE A 5 -12.28 -4.17 4.60
CA ILE A 5 -13.06 -4.72 5.70
C ILE A 5 -13.89 -3.60 6.35
N SER A 6 -15.16 -3.90 6.64
CA SER A 6 -16.11 -2.93 7.20
C SER A 6 -15.56 -2.26 8.47
N GLY A 7 -15.53 -0.92 8.46
CA GLY A 7 -15.05 -0.10 9.58
C GLY A 7 -13.56 0.21 9.54
N LYS A 8 -12.82 -0.29 8.53
CA LYS A 8 -11.45 0.11 8.25
C LYS A 8 -11.40 1.20 7.18
N SER A 9 -10.36 2.01 7.23
CA SER A 9 -10.05 3.01 6.21
C SER A 9 -9.15 2.38 5.16
N LEU A 10 -9.46 2.62 3.89
CA LEU A 10 -8.61 2.23 2.77
C LEU A 10 -7.25 2.94 2.84
N PHE A 11 -7.27 4.23 3.21
CA PHE A 11 -6.08 5.05 3.35
C PHE A 11 -5.13 4.54 4.44
N ASP A 12 -5.68 4.09 5.58
CA ASP A 12 -4.88 3.61 6.71
C ASP A 12 -4.23 2.23 6.44
N ALA A 13 -4.62 1.56 5.35
CA ALA A 13 -4.16 0.22 5.00
C ALA A 13 -2.74 0.20 4.41
N VAL A 14 -2.27 1.34 3.91
CA VAL A 14 -1.03 1.46 3.13
C VAL A 14 -0.08 2.41 3.84
N GLU A 15 1.19 2.03 3.88
CA GLU A 15 2.29 2.91 4.30
C GLU A 15 3.40 2.82 3.26
N VAL A 16 3.97 3.96 2.88
CA VAL A 16 5.11 4.04 1.95
C VAL A 16 6.25 4.75 2.65
N TYR A 17 7.44 4.15 2.60
CA TYR A 17 8.63 4.65 3.28
C TYR A 17 9.80 4.78 2.31
N ASN A 18 10.41 5.96 2.23
CA ASN A 18 11.66 6.19 1.51
C ASN A 18 12.84 5.82 2.43
N ARG A 19 13.51 4.72 2.10
CA ARG A 19 14.68 4.20 2.82
C ARG A 19 15.95 5.01 2.59
N SER A 20 16.08 5.68 1.45
CA SER A 20 17.23 6.53 1.16
C SER A 20 17.25 7.74 2.09
N ASP A 21 16.07 8.34 2.27
CA ASP A 21 15.89 9.60 3.00
C ASP A 21 15.42 9.42 4.45
N ASP A 22 15.16 8.17 4.86
CA ASP A 22 14.71 7.82 6.22
C ASP A 22 13.38 8.49 6.60
N GLN A 23 12.43 8.58 5.66
CA GLN A 23 11.16 9.28 5.85
C GLN A 23 9.93 8.52 5.29
N GLU A 24 8.77 8.74 5.90
CA GLU A 24 7.48 8.35 5.32
C GLU A 24 7.17 9.21 4.10
N VAL A 25 6.51 8.60 3.10
CA VAL A 25 6.05 9.29 1.90
C VAL A 25 4.55 9.53 2.02
N GLU A 26 4.13 10.76 1.77
CA GLU A 26 2.72 11.16 1.85
C GLU A 26 1.92 10.54 0.69
N ILE A 27 0.80 9.92 1.04
CA ILE A 27 -0.12 9.28 0.10
C ILE A 27 -1.24 10.30 -0.18
N ASP A 28 -1.49 10.57 -1.46
CA ASP A 28 -2.61 11.43 -1.89
C ASP A 28 -3.92 10.64 -1.90
N GLU A 29 -3.88 9.44 -2.49
CA GLU A 29 -5.07 8.63 -2.71
C GLU A 29 -4.76 7.12 -2.71
N VAL A 30 -5.73 6.34 -2.22
CA VAL A 30 -5.72 4.88 -2.34
C VAL A 30 -7.09 4.45 -2.89
N GLU A 31 -7.07 3.67 -3.98
CA GLU A 31 -8.28 3.18 -4.65
C GLU A 31 -8.21 1.67 -4.91
N ILE A 32 -9.38 1.05 -5.05
CA ILE A 32 -9.51 -0.33 -5.53
C ILE A 32 -10.15 -0.30 -6.92
N ASP A 33 -9.47 -0.88 -7.90
CA ASP A 33 -9.98 -1.15 -9.25
C ASP A 33 -10.04 -2.67 -9.48
N GLY A 34 -11.19 -3.28 -9.17
CA GLY A 34 -11.41 -4.73 -9.23
C GLY A 34 -10.56 -5.50 -8.21
N ASP A 35 -9.49 -6.13 -8.67
CA ASP A 35 -8.49 -6.85 -7.87
C ASP A 35 -7.18 -6.08 -7.70
N THR A 36 -7.11 -4.84 -8.20
CA THR A 36 -5.91 -3.99 -8.15
C THR A 36 -6.06 -2.90 -7.10
N LEU A 37 -5.07 -2.77 -6.22
CA LEU A 37 -4.92 -1.64 -5.31
C LEU A 37 -4.03 -0.58 -5.99
N VAL A 38 -4.56 0.63 -6.15
CA VAL A 38 -3.83 1.76 -6.74
C VAL A 38 -3.48 2.74 -5.62
N ILE A 39 -2.21 3.12 -5.53
CA ILE A 39 -1.67 4.04 -4.53
C ILE A 39 -1.07 5.23 -5.27
N THR A 40 -1.62 6.42 -5.04
CA THR A 40 -1.12 7.69 -5.58
C THR A 40 -0.41 8.44 -4.47
N LEU A 41 0.81 8.89 -4.73
CA LEU A 41 1.62 9.65 -3.77
C LEU A 41 1.46 11.15 -4.05
N GLU A 42 1.54 11.97 -3.01
CA GLU A 42 1.46 13.44 -3.18
C GLU A 42 2.64 13.97 -3.99
N ASP A 43 3.84 13.46 -3.70
CA ASP A 43 5.08 13.82 -4.36
C ASP A 43 5.57 12.70 -5.31
N PRO A 44 6.23 13.07 -6.43
CA PRO A 44 6.84 12.09 -7.32
C PRO A 44 7.98 11.33 -6.64
N LEU A 45 8.17 10.07 -7.00
CA LEU A 45 9.30 9.27 -6.55
C LEU A 45 10.61 9.81 -7.14
N GLU A 46 11.58 10.14 -6.29
CA GLU A 46 12.91 10.58 -6.72
C GLU A 46 13.69 9.44 -7.38
N ASP A 47 14.56 9.75 -8.34
CA ASP A 47 15.38 8.77 -9.06
C ASP A 47 16.53 8.23 -8.19
N GLY A 48 16.78 6.93 -8.27
CA GLY A 48 17.81 6.24 -7.50
C GLY A 48 17.44 5.91 -6.06
N ASP A 49 16.25 6.31 -5.59
CA ASP A 49 15.80 6.07 -4.23
C ASP A 49 15.16 4.71 -4.03
N THR A 50 15.33 4.18 -2.81
CA THR A 50 14.76 2.90 -2.41
C THR A 50 13.52 3.10 -1.56
N PHE A 51 12.40 2.50 -1.97
CA PHE A 51 11.13 2.60 -1.28
C PHE A 51 10.67 1.23 -0.79
N GLU A 52 9.98 1.23 0.35
CA GLU A 52 9.30 0.07 0.94
C GLU A 52 7.80 0.38 1.04
N VAL A 53 6.95 -0.56 0.60
CA VAL A 53 5.49 -0.43 0.66
C VAL A 53 4.94 -1.50 1.59
N THR A 54 4.26 -1.06 2.65
CA THR A 54 3.56 -1.95 3.58
C THR A 54 2.08 -1.92 3.28
N ILE A 55 1.48 -3.11 3.10
CA ILE A 55 0.03 -3.28 3.08
C ILE A 55 -0.36 -4.01 4.36
N LYS A 56 -1.12 -3.37 5.25
CA LYS A 56 -1.44 -3.93 6.56
C LYS A 56 -2.35 -5.16 6.44
N ALA A 57 -2.05 -6.18 7.24
CA ALA A 57 -2.90 -7.34 7.43
C ALA A 57 -4.31 -6.95 7.90
N ASP A 58 -5.31 -7.75 7.54
CA ASP A 58 -6.70 -7.59 8.01
C ASP A 58 -7.30 -6.21 7.67
N TYR A 59 -6.90 -5.61 6.56
CA TYR A 59 -7.56 -4.43 5.97
C TYR A 59 -8.40 -4.77 4.75
N PHE A 60 -8.04 -5.83 4.04
CA PHE A 60 -8.72 -6.30 2.85
C PHE A 60 -9.21 -7.72 3.04
N GLU A 61 -10.32 -8.04 2.39
CA GLU A 61 -10.85 -9.39 2.27
C GLU A 61 -11.30 -9.65 0.84
N GLU A 62 -11.28 -10.92 0.45
CA GLU A 62 -11.86 -11.35 -0.82
C GLU A 62 -13.40 -11.29 -0.72
N GLU A 63 -14.05 -10.73 -1.73
CA GLU A 63 -15.46 -10.38 -1.66
C GLU A 63 -16.41 -11.60 -1.55
N ASP A 64 -16.09 -12.70 -2.23
CA ASP A 64 -16.94 -13.90 -2.30
C ASP A 64 -16.82 -14.83 -1.09
N THR A 65 -15.62 -14.94 -0.53
CA THR A 65 -15.23 -15.88 0.53
C THR A 65 -15.13 -15.21 1.90
N GLY A 66 -14.80 -13.92 1.93
CA GLY A 66 -14.44 -13.21 3.15
C GLY A 66 -13.07 -13.61 3.71
N ASP A 67 -12.21 -14.23 2.90
CA ASP A 67 -10.84 -14.56 3.32
C ASP A 67 -10.02 -13.27 3.47
N ASN A 68 -9.42 -13.08 4.64
CA ASN A 68 -8.61 -11.90 4.94
C ASN A 68 -7.28 -11.94 4.19
N PHE A 69 -6.84 -10.78 3.73
CA PHE A 69 -5.49 -10.58 3.23
C PHE A 69 -4.51 -10.47 4.41
N GLU A 70 -3.47 -11.30 4.39
CA GLU A 70 -2.44 -11.32 5.45
C GLU A 70 -1.50 -10.11 5.44
N GLY A 71 -1.61 -9.25 4.42
CA GLY A 71 -0.76 -8.07 4.28
C GLY A 71 0.53 -8.34 3.49
N ILE A 72 1.31 -7.28 3.32
CA ILE A 72 2.65 -7.28 2.74
C ILE A 72 3.52 -6.43 3.66
N GLU A 73 4.61 -6.99 4.17
CA GLU A 73 5.58 -6.21 4.94
C GLU A 73 6.45 -5.36 3.99
N GLY A 74 6.89 -4.18 4.43
CA GLY A 74 7.68 -3.26 3.59
C GLY A 74 8.95 -3.88 2.98
N ASN A 75 9.60 -4.83 3.66
CA ASN A 75 10.74 -5.57 3.13
C ASN A 75 10.40 -6.53 1.98
N ASP A 76 9.15 -6.96 1.90
CA ASP A 76 8.66 -7.90 0.88
C ASP A 76 8.29 -7.16 -0.40
N TRP A 77 7.79 -5.92 -0.29
CA TRP A 77 7.62 -5.01 -1.42
C TRP A 77 8.58 -3.82 -1.32
N ARG A 78 9.79 -4.05 -1.80
CA ARG A 78 10.85 -3.04 -1.89
C ARG A 78 11.35 -2.88 -3.32
N PHE A 79 11.54 -1.64 -3.75
CA PHE A 79 12.08 -1.33 -5.08
C PHE A 79 12.95 -0.08 -5.07
N THR A 80 13.76 0.08 -6.12
CA THR A 80 14.59 1.27 -6.37
C THR A 80 14.23 1.85 -7.72
N THR A 81 14.00 3.17 -7.79
CA THR A 81 13.67 3.92 -9.01
C THR A 81 14.89 4.05 -9.94
N ARG A 82 14.63 4.39 -11.22
CA ARG A 82 15.63 4.51 -12.30
C ARG A 82 15.28 5.60 -13.31
#